data_AF-A0A969Y5N6-F1
#
_entry.id   AF-A0A969Y5N6-F1
#
_cell.length_a   1.000
_cell.length_b   1.000
_cell.length_c   1.000
_cell.angle_alpha   90.00
_cell.angle_beta   90.00
_cell.angle_gamma   90.00
#
_symmetry.space_group_name_H-M   'P 1'
#
loop_
_entity.id
_entity.type
_entity.pdbx_description
1 polymer ?
#
loop_
_entity_poly.entity_id
_entity_poly.type
_entity_poly.pdbx_seq_one_letter_code
_entity_poly.pdbx_strand_id
1 'polypeptide(L)'
;MKKTTAVMIALAAVLGFATQASQEQLARSIRETHLETSRTEAQLKATLAAINALTAQKEGDLRPAYNTYCAEVKKTEEVARWTATRAAWMASDGRKYFQDWQSTVNAIANDSLRKKSQKRLDAVKANYDKVELSLQQASEKFKPFLSDLTDIQKALATDVTAGGVKAIKSTVRSANWNHQFVDKAIKAALKEMDRMDKALSSEAK
;
A
#
# COMPACT_ATOMS: atom_id res chain seq x y z
N MET A 1 48.25 -6.55 -35.39
CA MET A 1 46.80 -6.33 -35.12
C MET A 1 46.41 -7.11 -33.87
N LYS A 2 46.22 -6.45 -32.71
CA LYS A 2 45.66 -7.08 -31.51
C LYS A 2 44.73 -6.10 -30.83
N LYS A 3 43.42 -6.32 -30.99
CA LYS A 3 42.38 -5.73 -30.14
C LYS A 3 41.32 -6.81 -29.91
N THR A 4 40.54 -6.59 -28.85
CA THR A 4 39.32 -7.30 -28.42
C THR A 4 39.46 -8.60 -27.62
N THR A 5 39.81 -8.47 -26.33
CA THR A 5 39.30 -9.34 -25.26
C THR A 5 39.26 -8.58 -23.92
N ALA A 6 38.39 -7.58 -23.78
CA ALA A 6 38.18 -6.87 -22.50
C ALA A 6 36.71 -6.51 -22.20
N VAL A 7 35.75 -6.86 -23.07
CA VAL A 7 34.38 -6.32 -22.98
C VAL A 7 33.39 -7.23 -22.22
N MET A 8 33.66 -8.52 -22.07
CA MET A 8 32.71 -9.46 -21.46
C MET A 8 32.64 -9.40 -19.93
N ILE A 9 33.75 -9.08 -19.24
CA ILE A 9 33.80 -9.02 -17.77
C ILE A 9 33.15 -7.73 -17.24
N ALA A 10 33.31 -6.61 -17.96
CA ALA A 10 32.70 -5.34 -17.59
C ALA A 10 31.17 -5.39 -17.63
N LEU A 11 30.58 -6.04 -18.64
CA LEU A 11 29.12 -6.11 -18.80
C LEU A 11 28.45 -6.95 -17.69
N ALA A 12 29.03 -8.08 -17.32
CA ALA A 12 28.50 -8.92 -16.24
C ALA A 12 28.56 -8.22 -14.86
N ALA A 13 29.66 -7.51 -14.59
CA ALA A 13 29.78 -6.70 -13.37
C ALA A 13 28.73 -5.58 -13.33
N VAL A 14 28.55 -4.84 -14.44
CA VAL A 14 27.56 -3.75 -14.55
C VAL A 14 26.13 -4.26 -14.35
N LEU A 15 25.75 -5.42 -14.89
CA LEU A 15 24.43 -6.02 -14.69
C LEU A 15 24.17 -6.44 -13.23
N GLY A 16 25.21 -6.97 -12.56
CA GLY A 16 25.16 -7.27 -11.13
C GLY A 16 24.91 -6.02 -10.28
N PHE A 17 25.65 -4.94 -10.54
CA PHE A 17 25.46 -3.66 -9.83
C PHE A 17 24.08 -3.04 -10.08
N ALA A 18 23.57 -3.10 -11.31
CA ALA A 18 22.24 -2.57 -11.64
C ALA A 18 21.13 -3.32 -10.89
N THR A 19 21.22 -4.65 -10.81
CA THR A 19 20.26 -5.49 -10.08
C THR A 19 20.29 -5.20 -8.58
N GLN A 20 21.47 -5.02 -8.00
CA GLN A 20 21.59 -4.67 -6.58
C GLN A 20 20.99 -3.29 -6.28
N ALA A 21 21.29 -2.28 -7.10
CA ALA A 21 20.75 -0.93 -6.91
C ALA A 21 19.22 -0.90 -7.00
N SER A 22 18.62 -1.62 -7.97
CA SER A 22 17.16 -1.69 -8.09
C SER A 22 16.51 -2.56 -7.01
N GLN A 23 17.21 -3.56 -6.47
CA GLN A 23 16.76 -4.32 -5.29
C GLN A 23 16.64 -3.44 -4.04
N GLU A 24 17.67 -2.65 -3.76
CA GLU A 24 17.70 -1.72 -2.62
C GLU A 24 16.60 -0.66 -2.75
N GLN A 25 16.39 -0.14 -3.96
CA GLN A 25 15.32 0.80 -4.25
C GLN A 25 13.94 0.18 -4.03
N LEU A 26 13.68 -1.03 -4.53
CA LEU A 26 12.42 -1.74 -4.28
C LEU A 26 12.20 -1.98 -2.78
N ALA A 27 13.22 -2.44 -2.05
CA ALA A 27 13.13 -2.68 -0.62
C ALA A 27 12.77 -1.38 0.15
N ARG A 28 13.36 -0.25 -0.23
CA ARG A 28 13.00 1.06 0.32
C ARG A 28 11.54 1.41 0.02
N SER A 29 11.10 1.27 -1.23
CA SER A 29 9.72 1.59 -1.63
C SER A 29 8.68 0.70 -0.95
N ILE A 30 9.00 -0.58 -0.68
CA ILE A 30 8.16 -1.46 0.14
C ILE A 30 8.02 -0.92 1.56
N ARG A 31 9.11 -0.53 2.22
CA ARG A 31 9.08 0.02 3.59
C ARG A 31 8.31 1.34 3.66
N GLU A 32 8.48 2.21 2.68
CA GLU A 32 7.75 3.48 2.59
C GLU A 32 6.25 3.25 2.37
N THR A 33 5.88 2.30 1.50
CA THR A 33 4.48 1.91 1.27
C THR A 33 3.88 1.27 2.51
N HIS A 34 4.65 0.45 3.23
CA HIS A 34 4.24 -0.14 4.51
C HIS A 34 3.93 0.96 5.53
N LEU A 35 4.86 1.90 5.74
CA LEU A 35 4.66 3.01 6.69
C LEU A 35 3.39 3.82 6.36
N GLU A 36 3.16 4.15 5.09
CA GLU A 36 1.98 4.93 4.68
C GLU A 36 0.68 4.12 4.83
N THR A 37 0.74 2.81 4.55
CA THR A 37 -0.39 1.90 4.77
C THR A 37 -0.73 1.77 6.26
N SER A 38 0.26 1.72 7.16
CA SER A 38 0.03 1.73 8.61
C SER A 38 -0.55 3.05 9.10
N ARG A 39 -0.12 4.19 8.54
CA ARG A 39 -0.72 5.50 8.82
C ARG A 39 -2.19 5.54 8.41
N THR A 40 -2.52 4.98 7.25
CA THR A 40 -3.90 4.84 6.79
C THR A 40 -4.73 4.00 7.76
N GLU A 41 -4.21 2.89 8.27
CA GLU A 41 -4.88 2.08 9.31
C GLU A 41 -5.20 2.91 10.58
N ALA A 42 -4.24 3.70 11.06
CA ALA A 42 -4.42 4.54 12.24
C ALA A 42 -5.45 5.67 11.99
N GLN A 43 -5.38 6.33 10.83
CA GLN A 43 -6.28 7.41 10.47
C GLN A 43 -7.73 6.94 10.30
N LEU A 44 -7.94 5.72 9.80
CA LEU A 44 -9.25 5.08 9.74
C LEU A 44 -9.88 4.95 11.13
N LYS A 45 -9.10 4.48 12.11
CA LYS A 45 -9.56 4.35 13.50
C LYS A 45 -9.91 5.70 14.11
N ALA A 46 -9.09 6.73 13.86
CA ALA A 46 -9.38 8.09 14.33
C ALA A 46 -10.69 8.64 13.76
N THR A 47 -10.93 8.44 12.46
CA THR A 47 -12.14 8.92 11.78
C THR A 47 -13.39 8.20 12.28
N LEU A 48 -13.29 6.89 12.53
CA LEU A 48 -14.37 6.13 13.14
C LEU A 48 -14.66 6.56 14.57
N ALA A 49 -13.62 6.82 15.36
CA ALA A 49 -13.78 7.36 16.71
C ALA A 49 -14.51 8.71 16.66
N ALA A 50 -14.17 9.60 15.73
CA ALA A 50 -14.82 10.90 15.57
C ALA A 50 -16.31 10.79 15.22
N ILE A 51 -16.69 9.95 14.25
CA ILE A 51 -18.12 9.79 13.90
C ILE A 51 -18.91 9.06 15.00
N ASN A 52 -18.29 8.12 15.69
CA ASN A 52 -18.93 7.42 16.81
C ASN A 52 -19.13 8.37 18.01
N ALA A 53 -18.17 9.26 18.29
CA ALA A 53 -18.32 10.29 19.32
C ALA A 53 -19.47 11.27 18.98
N LEU A 54 -19.52 11.74 17.72
CA LEU A 54 -20.60 12.61 17.24
C LEU A 54 -21.99 11.95 17.38
N THR A 55 -22.11 10.67 17.04
CA THR A 55 -23.38 9.94 17.15
C THR A 55 -23.76 9.54 18.58
N ALA A 56 -22.79 9.49 19.49
CA ALA A 56 -23.00 9.21 20.90
C ALA A 56 -23.52 10.42 21.68
N GLN A 57 -23.12 11.64 21.29
CA GLN A 57 -23.54 12.88 21.94
C GLN A 57 -25.07 13.04 21.94
N LYS A 58 -25.66 13.30 23.11
CA LYS A 58 -27.13 13.39 23.31
C LYS A 58 -27.63 14.82 23.51
N GLU A 59 -26.76 15.70 23.98
CA GLU A 59 -27.10 17.04 24.43
C GLU A 59 -26.01 18.03 24.00
N GLY A 60 -26.33 19.32 24.03
CA GLY A 60 -25.41 20.40 23.66
C GLY A 60 -25.22 20.59 22.15
N ASP A 61 -24.28 21.47 21.81
CA ASP A 61 -23.95 21.80 20.42
C ASP A 61 -23.16 20.66 19.75
N LEU A 62 -23.66 20.14 18.64
CA LEU A 62 -23.05 19.05 17.85
C LEU A 62 -22.00 19.56 16.86
N ARG A 63 -21.96 20.88 16.57
CA ARG A 63 -21.05 21.48 15.57
C ARG A 63 -19.56 21.21 15.86
N PRO A 64 -19.06 21.28 17.10
CA PRO A 64 -17.65 20.96 17.38
C PRO A 64 -17.28 19.50 17.05
N ALA A 65 -18.15 18.54 17.39
CA ALA A 65 -17.94 17.12 17.09
C ALA A 65 -18.03 16.85 15.58
N TYR A 66 -18.96 17.51 14.89
CA TYR A 66 -19.06 17.45 13.43
C TYR A 66 -17.82 18.02 12.73
N ASN A 67 -17.30 19.17 13.19
CA ASN A 67 -16.08 19.77 12.63
C ASN A 67 -14.86 18.87 12.84
N THR A 68 -14.76 18.23 14.01
CA THR A 68 -13.73 17.20 14.28
C THR A 68 -13.84 16.05 13.27
N TYR A 69 -15.06 15.52 13.08
CA TYR A 69 -15.29 14.46 12.10
C TYR A 69 -14.89 14.87 10.68
N CYS A 70 -15.27 16.08 10.22
CA CYS A 70 -14.87 16.60 8.91
C CYS A 70 -13.35 16.68 8.74
N ALA A 71 -12.64 17.12 9.78
CA ALA A 71 -11.18 17.18 9.77
C ALA A 71 -10.55 15.78 9.62
N GLU A 72 -11.11 14.77 10.31
CA GLU A 72 -10.64 13.39 10.20
C GLU A 72 -10.97 12.75 8.84
N VAL A 73 -12.10 13.07 8.22
CA VAL A 73 -12.42 12.65 6.84
C VAL A 73 -11.41 13.23 5.86
N LYS A 74 -11.11 14.53 5.94
CA LYS A 74 -10.11 15.17 5.06
C LYS A 74 -8.73 14.51 5.19
N LYS A 75 -8.27 14.24 6.42
CA LYS A 75 -7.02 13.51 6.66
C LYS A 75 -7.06 12.10 6.07
N THR A 76 -8.20 11.41 6.18
CA THR A 76 -8.40 10.07 5.59
C THR A 76 -8.27 10.09 4.08
N GLU A 77 -8.85 11.08 3.41
CA GLU A 77 -8.70 11.26 1.97
C GLU A 77 -7.25 11.55 1.58
N GLU A 78 -6.53 12.34 2.37
CA GLU A 78 -5.11 12.66 2.16
C GLU A 78 -4.22 11.42 2.25
N VAL A 79 -4.32 10.63 3.34
CA VAL A 79 -3.51 9.41 3.51
C VAL A 79 -3.88 8.33 2.48
N ALA A 80 -5.14 8.26 2.05
CA ALA A 80 -5.56 7.35 0.98
C ALA A 80 -4.89 7.69 -0.36
N ARG A 81 -4.84 8.99 -0.72
CA ARG A 81 -4.13 9.46 -1.93
C ARG A 81 -2.64 9.18 -1.86
N TRP A 82 -2.01 9.43 -0.71
CA TRP A 82 -0.59 9.14 -0.53
C TRP A 82 -0.29 7.64 -0.58
N THR A 83 -1.13 6.80 0.02
CA THR A 83 -1.00 5.35 -0.06
C THR A 83 -1.09 4.85 -1.50
N ALA A 84 -2.05 5.34 -2.29
CA ALA A 84 -2.17 4.99 -3.70
C ALA A 84 -0.93 5.43 -4.51
N THR A 85 -0.39 6.61 -4.20
CA THR A 85 0.83 7.13 -4.83
C THR A 85 2.05 6.26 -4.50
N ARG A 86 2.21 5.89 -3.23
CA ARG A 86 3.30 5.00 -2.77
C ARG A 86 3.22 3.62 -3.43
N ALA A 87 2.02 3.04 -3.50
CA ALA A 87 1.80 1.77 -4.19
C ALA A 87 2.18 1.85 -5.68
N ALA A 88 1.87 2.96 -6.37
CA ALA A 88 2.24 3.15 -7.77
C ALA A 88 3.76 3.29 -7.98
N TRP A 89 4.45 4.02 -7.10
CA TRP A 89 5.92 4.12 -7.14
C TRP A 89 6.58 2.77 -6.85
N MET A 90 6.11 2.06 -5.83
CA MET A 90 6.58 0.70 -5.52
C MET A 90 6.40 -0.24 -6.72
N ALA A 91 5.24 -0.21 -7.39
CA ALA A 91 4.99 -0.97 -8.61
C ALA A 91 5.98 -0.64 -9.73
N SER A 92 6.37 0.62 -9.87
CA SER A 92 7.39 1.05 -10.85
C SER A 92 8.76 0.50 -10.51
N ASP A 93 9.17 0.60 -9.24
CA ASP A 93 10.46 0.08 -8.77
C ASP A 93 10.52 -1.45 -8.87
N GLY A 94 9.39 -2.12 -8.60
CA GLY A 94 9.24 -3.58 -8.78
C GLY A 94 9.48 -3.99 -10.23
N ARG A 95 8.82 -3.32 -11.18
CA ARG A 95 9.05 -3.57 -12.62
C ARG A 95 10.51 -3.39 -13.00
N LYS A 96 11.16 -2.32 -12.54
CA LYS A 96 12.58 -2.05 -12.83
C LYS A 96 13.48 -3.17 -12.29
N TYR A 97 13.29 -3.54 -11.02
CA TYR A 97 14.07 -4.60 -10.38
C TYR A 97 13.95 -5.94 -11.12
N PHE A 98 12.73 -6.38 -11.43
CA PHE A 98 12.55 -7.66 -12.12
C PHE A 98 13.06 -7.63 -13.56
N GLN A 99 13.04 -6.48 -14.25
CA GLN A 99 13.68 -6.32 -15.57
C GLN A 99 15.20 -6.44 -15.50
N ASP A 100 15.84 -5.80 -14.51
CA ASP A 100 17.29 -5.89 -14.31
C ASP A 100 17.70 -7.32 -13.94
N TRP A 101 16.96 -7.95 -13.03
CA TRP A 101 17.22 -9.32 -12.62
C TRP A 101 17.05 -10.29 -13.80
N GLN A 102 15.99 -10.15 -14.59
CA GLN A 102 15.79 -10.98 -15.78
C GLN A 102 16.92 -10.82 -16.80
N SER A 103 17.42 -9.60 -16.99
CA SER A 103 18.58 -9.32 -17.84
C SER A 103 19.84 -10.04 -17.33
N THR A 104 20.07 -10.03 -16.01
CA THR A 104 21.15 -10.78 -15.37
C THR A 104 21.00 -12.29 -15.57
N VAL A 105 19.79 -12.84 -15.41
CA VAL A 105 19.53 -14.26 -15.68
C VAL A 105 19.83 -14.63 -17.13
N ASN A 106 19.40 -13.80 -18.09
CA ASN A 106 19.61 -14.04 -19.52
C ASN A 106 21.09 -14.01 -19.93
N ALA A 107 21.92 -13.24 -19.21
CA ALA A 107 23.36 -13.17 -19.44
C ALA A 107 24.14 -14.40 -18.94
N ILE A 108 23.51 -15.31 -18.18
CA ILE A 108 24.17 -16.50 -17.65
C ILE A 108 24.40 -17.53 -18.77
N ALA A 109 25.66 -17.75 -19.13
CA ALA A 109 26.04 -18.73 -20.15
C ALA A 109 25.80 -20.19 -19.72
N ASN A 110 26.00 -20.51 -18.43
CA ASN A 110 25.79 -21.86 -17.92
C ASN A 110 24.29 -22.18 -17.80
N ASP A 111 23.80 -23.13 -18.60
CA ASP A 111 22.39 -23.52 -18.66
C ASP A 111 21.80 -23.97 -17.32
N SER A 112 22.55 -24.76 -16.54
CA SER A 112 22.09 -25.24 -15.24
C SER A 112 21.94 -24.09 -14.24
N LEU A 113 22.92 -23.19 -14.20
CA LEU A 113 22.87 -21.99 -13.36
C LEU A 113 21.75 -21.05 -13.81
N ARG A 114 21.58 -20.83 -15.12
CA ARG A 114 20.52 -19.98 -15.67
C ARG A 114 19.13 -20.48 -15.26
N LYS A 115 18.87 -21.79 -15.38
CA LYS A 115 17.60 -22.41 -14.94
C LYS A 115 17.35 -22.24 -13.43
N LYS A 116 18.39 -22.39 -12.60
CA LYS A 116 18.29 -22.17 -11.15
C LYS A 116 17.99 -20.70 -10.82
N SER A 117 18.67 -19.77 -11.47
CA SER A 117 18.45 -18.33 -11.28
C SER A 117 17.07 -17.89 -11.76
N GLN A 118 16.58 -18.42 -12.89
CA GLN A 118 15.22 -18.18 -13.36
C GLN A 118 14.19 -18.64 -12.33
N LYS A 119 14.33 -19.87 -11.81
CA LYS A 119 13.42 -20.39 -10.78
C LYS A 119 13.38 -19.50 -9.53
N ARG A 120 14.52 -18.90 -9.14
CA ARG A 120 14.56 -17.96 -8.02
C ARG A 120 13.84 -16.66 -8.35
N LEU A 121 14.09 -16.07 -9.53
CA LEU A 121 13.40 -14.87 -10.00
C LEU A 121 11.88 -15.09 -10.00
N ASP A 122 11.41 -16.20 -10.58
CA ASP A 122 9.98 -16.52 -10.65
C ASP A 122 9.35 -16.64 -9.25
N ALA A 123 10.06 -17.26 -8.31
CA ALA A 123 9.59 -17.41 -6.92
C ALA A 123 9.49 -16.06 -6.20
N VAL A 124 10.46 -15.16 -6.37
CA VAL A 124 10.43 -13.82 -5.76
C VAL A 124 9.36 -12.95 -6.41
N LYS A 125 9.23 -13.01 -7.74
CA LYS A 125 8.17 -12.31 -8.46
C LYS A 125 6.79 -12.76 -7.98
N ALA A 126 6.57 -14.06 -7.81
CA ALA A 126 5.30 -14.57 -7.28
C ALA A 126 4.99 -14.10 -5.85
N ASN A 127 6.01 -13.81 -5.03
CA ASN A 127 5.78 -13.19 -3.72
C ASN A 127 5.46 -11.70 -3.84
N TYR A 128 6.11 -10.99 -4.76
CA TYR A 128 5.81 -9.59 -5.04
C TYR A 128 4.40 -9.40 -5.60
N ASP A 129 3.95 -10.27 -6.51
CA ASP A 129 2.60 -10.23 -7.08
C ASP A 129 1.50 -10.34 -5.98
N LYS A 130 1.79 -11.04 -4.87
CA LYS A 130 0.89 -11.09 -3.70
C LYS A 130 0.79 -9.74 -2.98
N VAL A 131 1.88 -8.97 -2.92
CA VAL A 131 1.88 -7.62 -2.36
C VAL A 131 0.95 -6.73 -3.20
N GLU A 132 1.14 -6.71 -4.52
CA GLU A 132 0.30 -5.90 -5.42
C GLU A 132 -1.18 -6.27 -5.32
N LEU A 133 -1.49 -7.57 -5.33
CA LEU A 133 -2.87 -8.05 -5.19
C LEU A 133 -3.49 -7.64 -3.85
N SER A 134 -2.74 -7.74 -2.75
CA SER A 134 -3.24 -7.38 -1.42
C SER A 134 -3.53 -5.88 -1.28
N LEU A 135 -2.68 -5.02 -1.86
CA LEU A 135 -2.91 -3.57 -1.91
C LEU A 135 -4.10 -3.20 -2.79
N GLN A 136 -4.28 -3.88 -3.93
CA GLN A 136 -5.45 -3.70 -4.78
C GLN A 136 -6.74 -4.06 -4.03
N GLN A 137 -6.77 -5.22 -3.37
CA GLN A 137 -7.93 -5.65 -2.58
C GLN A 137 -8.23 -4.67 -1.45
N ALA A 138 -7.21 -4.16 -0.76
CA ALA A 138 -7.38 -3.12 0.26
C ALA A 138 -8.01 -1.85 -0.34
N SER A 139 -7.54 -1.40 -1.51
CA SER A 139 -8.11 -0.25 -2.22
C SER A 139 -9.58 -0.45 -2.60
N GLU A 140 -9.94 -1.62 -3.11
CA GLU A 140 -11.31 -1.96 -3.49
C GLU A 140 -12.28 -1.96 -2.29
N LYS A 141 -11.83 -2.41 -1.12
CA LYS A 141 -12.61 -2.34 0.12
C LYS A 141 -12.67 -0.94 0.70
N PHE A 142 -11.60 -0.15 0.54
CA PHE A 142 -11.52 1.20 1.07
C PHE A 142 -12.47 2.17 0.38
N LYS A 143 -12.67 2.05 -0.94
CA LYS A 143 -13.55 2.94 -1.73
C LYS A 143 -14.98 3.10 -1.17
N PRO A 144 -15.77 2.03 -0.94
CA PRO A 144 -17.12 2.17 -0.40
C PRO A 144 -17.11 2.75 1.02
N PHE A 145 -16.12 2.40 1.84
CA PHE A 145 -15.98 2.96 3.18
C PHE A 145 -15.73 4.47 3.15
N LEU A 146 -14.82 4.95 2.30
CA LEU A 146 -14.58 6.38 2.13
C LEU A 146 -15.82 7.11 1.61
N SER A 147 -16.56 6.49 0.67
CA SER A 147 -17.81 7.04 0.16
C SER A 147 -18.84 7.25 1.28
N ASP A 148 -19.06 6.24 2.13
CA ASP A 148 -19.97 6.33 3.28
C ASP A 148 -19.58 7.52 4.19
N LEU A 149 -18.28 7.70 4.47
CA LEU A 149 -17.80 8.81 5.29
C LEU A 149 -18.08 10.18 4.66
N THR A 150 -17.73 10.34 3.38
CA THR A 150 -17.93 11.62 2.68
C THR A 150 -19.43 11.95 2.53
N ASP A 151 -20.30 10.96 2.38
CA ASP A 151 -21.75 11.19 2.28
C ASP A 151 -22.38 11.54 3.63
N ILE A 152 -21.90 10.95 4.74
CA ILE A 152 -22.27 11.37 6.10
C ILE A 152 -21.89 12.84 6.32
N GLN A 153 -20.68 13.23 5.91
CA GLN A 153 -20.23 14.62 6.00
C GLN A 153 -21.17 15.57 5.25
N LYS A 154 -21.51 15.27 3.99
CA LYS A 154 -22.42 16.09 3.18
C LYS A 154 -23.82 16.20 3.79
N ALA A 155 -24.36 15.08 4.28
CA ALA A 155 -25.69 15.05 4.89
C ALA A 155 -25.75 15.95 6.14
N LEU A 156 -24.74 15.85 7.01
CA LEU A 156 -24.68 16.66 8.22
C LEU A 156 -24.33 18.14 7.94
N ALA A 157 -23.63 18.46 6.85
CA ALA A 157 -23.32 19.85 6.50
C ALA A 157 -24.57 20.75 6.41
N THR A 158 -25.73 20.17 6.09
CA THR A 158 -27.02 20.88 6.00
C THR A 158 -27.80 20.85 7.32
N ASP A 159 -27.62 19.81 8.13
CA ASP A 159 -28.42 19.56 9.34
C ASP A 159 -27.57 18.90 10.44
N VAL A 160 -26.80 19.72 11.18
CA VAL A 160 -26.04 19.28 12.36
C VAL A 160 -26.93 19.30 13.62
N THR A 161 -28.16 18.80 13.51
CA THR A 161 -29.08 18.63 14.66
C THR A 161 -29.19 17.17 15.08
N ALA A 162 -29.92 16.92 16.18
CA ALA A 162 -30.28 15.56 16.58
C ALA A 162 -31.07 14.81 15.49
N GLY A 163 -31.84 15.53 14.66
CA GLY A 163 -32.56 14.97 13.52
C GLY A 163 -31.62 14.46 12.43
N GLY A 164 -30.69 15.30 11.98
CA GLY A 164 -29.67 14.92 11.00
C GLY A 164 -28.77 13.78 11.49
N VAL A 165 -28.32 13.83 12.75
CA VAL A 165 -27.56 12.73 13.36
C VAL A 165 -28.39 11.43 13.40
N LYS A 166 -29.70 11.49 13.63
CA LYS A 166 -30.58 10.32 13.56
C LYS A 166 -30.68 9.76 12.13
N ALA A 167 -30.73 10.63 11.12
CA ALA A 167 -30.86 10.24 9.72
C ALA A 167 -29.65 9.45 9.19
N ILE A 168 -28.43 9.78 9.64
CA ILE A 168 -27.20 9.10 9.19
C ILE A 168 -26.90 7.77 9.92
N LYS A 169 -27.67 7.39 10.96
CA LYS A 169 -27.32 6.23 11.82
C LYS A 169 -27.21 4.91 11.06
N SER A 170 -27.99 4.70 10.01
CA SER A 170 -27.87 3.50 9.16
C SER A 170 -26.53 3.50 8.42
N THR A 171 -26.14 4.62 7.81
CA THR A 171 -24.87 4.77 7.10
C THR A 171 -23.68 4.64 8.04
N VAL A 172 -23.74 5.20 9.25
CA VAL A 172 -22.68 5.02 10.27
C VAL A 172 -22.53 3.54 10.66
N ARG A 173 -23.63 2.78 10.76
CA ARG A 173 -23.56 1.33 10.99
C ARG A 173 -22.93 0.59 9.81
N SER A 174 -23.26 0.97 8.56
CA SER A 174 -22.61 0.45 7.35
C SER A 174 -21.10 0.72 7.37
N ALA A 175 -20.69 1.96 7.65
CA ALA A 175 -19.28 2.34 7.73
C ALA A 175 -18.52 1.52 8.79
N ASN A 176 -19.08 1.37 10.00
CA ASN A 176 -18.48 0.55 11.06
C ASN A 176 -18.36 -0.94 10.66
N TRP A 177 -19.35 -1.48 9.94
CA TRP A 177 -19.31 -2.85 9.43
C TRP A 177 -18.24 -3.01 8.34
N ASN A 178 -18.25 -2.12 7.34
CA ASN A 178 -17.31 -2.10 6.22
C ASN A 178 -15.86 -1.94 6.68
N HIS A 179 -15.62 -1.17 7.74
CA HIS A 179 -14.29 -1.00 8.32
C HIS A 179 -13.62 -2.32 8.69
N GLN A 180 -14.36 -3.32 9.16
CA GLN A 180 -13.76 -4.62 9.53
C GLN A 180 -13.12 -5.32 8.33
N PHE A 181 -13.71 -5.16 7.14
CA PHE A 181 -13.15 -5.71 5.90
C PHE A 181 -11.97 -4.88 5.39
N VAL A 182 -12.03 -3.56 5.55
CA VAL A 182 -10.92 -2.66 5.20
C VAL A 182 -9.70 -2.93 6.08
N ASP A 183 -9.88 -2.96 7.41
CA ASP A 183 -8.82 -3.24 8.39
C ASP A 183 -8.19 -4.61 8.14
N LYS A 184 -8.99 -5.64 7.87
CA LYS A 184 -8.49 -6.98 7.51
C LYS A 184 -7.65 -6.95 6.23
N ALA A 185 -8.10 -6.24 5.19
CA ALA A 185 -7.37 -6.15 3.93
C ALA A 185 -6.06 -5.35 4.07
N ILE A 186 -6.08 -4.24 4.81
CA ILE A 186 -4.88 -3.45 5.12
C ILE A 186 -3.85 -4.31 5.88
N LYS A 187 -4.27 -5.04 6.92
CA LYS A 187 -3.38 -5.94 7.67
C LYS A 187 -2.81 -7.07 6.82
N ALA A 188 -3.59 -7.59 5.87
CA ALA A 188 -3.07 -8.56 4.91
C ALA A 188 -1.98 -7.93 4.02
N ALA A 189 -2.19 -6.72 3.53
CA ALA A 189 -1.20 -6.01 2.72
C ALA A 189 0.10 -5.71 3.48
N LEU A 190 -0.01 -5.23 4.73
CA LEU A 190 1.15 -5.03 5.62
C LEU A 190 1.94 -6.34 5.80
N LYS A 191 1.25 -7.45 6.03
CA LYS A 191 1.87 -8.76 6.19
C LYS A 191 2.58 -9.26 4.92
N GLU A 192 2.01 -9.04 3.74
CA GLU A 192 2.69 -9.41 2.49
C GLU A 192 3.92 -8.51 2.23
N MET A 193 3.84 -7.22 2.55
CA MET A 193 5.01 -6.31 2.49
C MET A 193 6.13 -6.76 3.44
N ASP A 194 5.81 -7.14 4.67
CA ASP A 194 6.79 -7.70 5.63
C ASP A 194 7.48 -8.95 5.11
N ARG A 195 6.71 -9.85 4.47
CA ARG A 195 7.26 -11.06 3.87
C ARG A 195 8.18 -10.73 2.70
N MET A 196 7.80 -9.76 1.88
CA MET A 196 8.59 -9.33 0.74
C MET A 196 9.89 -8.64 1.18
N ASP A 197 9.84 -7.74 2.16
CA ASP A 197 11.03 -7.07 2.71
C ASP A 197 12.03 -8.09 3.30
N LYS A 198 11.53 -9.12 4.00
CA LYS A 198 12.35 -10.24 4.48
C LYS A 198 12.93 -11.06 3.34
N ALA A 199 12.13 -11.37 2.31
CA ALA A 199 12.60 -12.12 1.15
C ALA A 199 13.76 -11.40 0.45
N LEU A 200 13.64 -10.09 0.23
CA LEU A 200 14.69 -9.25 -0.36
C LEU A 200 15.92 -9.11 0.54
N SER A 201 15.74 -9.07 1.87
CA SER A 201 16.85 -8.90 2.84
C SER A 201 17.62 -10.20 3.12
N SER A 202 16.98 -11.36 2.96
CA SER A 202 17.59 -12.68 3.19
C SER A 202 18.54 -13.14 2.07
N GLU A 203 18.63 -12.38 0.99
CA GLU A 203 19.39 -12.72 -0.22
C GLU A 203 20.85 -12.22 -0.19
N ALA A 204 21.25 -11.49 0.85
CA ALA A 204 22.60 -10.96 1.05
C ALA A 204 23.26 -11.44 2.37
N LYS A 205 23.23 -12.74 2.65
CA LYS A 205 24.05 -13.36 3.71
C LYS A 205 24.96 -14.43 3.15
#